data_AF-A0A8B9E2L5-F1
#
_entry.id   AF-A0A8B9E2L5-F1
#
_cell.length_a   1.000
_cell.length_b   1.000
_cell.length_c   1.000
_cell.angle_alpha   90.00
_cell.angle_beta   90.00
_cell.angle_gamma   90.00
#
_symmetry.space_group_name_H-M   'P 1'
#
loop_
_entity.id
_entity.type
_entity.pdbx_description
1 polymer ?
#
loop_
_entity_poly.entity_id
_entity_poly.type
_entity_poly.pdbx_seq_one_letter_code
_entity_poly.pdbx_strand_id
1 'polypeptide(L)'
;MPKHGLDVSACEVFRFYKLVTLKGLIEPISMIVPRRSETYQEDIYPMTPGTEPALTPDEWLSGVNRGKTMTVRAASSPSGPDRARGQGCTSLGKHPGVPRH
;
A
#
# COMPACT_ATOMS: atom_id res chain seq x y z
N MET A 1 8.91 4.17 10.11
CA MET A 1 7.45 3.92 10.18
C MET A 1 6.96 3.47 8.80
N PRO A 2 6.20 2.37 8.66
CA PRO A 2 5.57 2.00 7.39
C PRO A 2 4.71 3.13 6.81
N LYS A 3 4.61 3.20 5.47
CA LYS A 3 3.87 4.27 4.76
C LYS A 3 2.38 4.31 5.12
N HIS A 4 1.81 3.20 5.58
CA HIS A 4 0.41 3.09 6.02
C HIS A 4 0.15 3.69 7.42
N GLY A 5 1.18 3.99 8.20
CA GLY A 5 1.07 4.62 9.53
C GLY A 5 1.17 6.15 9.51
N LEU A 6 1.26 6.76 8.33
CA LEU A 6 1.37 8.21 8.14
C LEU A 6 0.00 8.90 8.16
N ASP A 7 -0.03 10.13 8.66
CA ASP A 7 -1.18 11.03 8.59
C ASP A 7 -1.25 11.70 7.22
N VAL A 8 -2.20 11.23 6.40
CA VAL A 8 -2.35 11.70 5.03
C VAL A 8 -3.06 13.06 4.96
N SER A 9 -3.98 13.34 5.88
CA SER A 9 -4.62 14.66 5.98
C SER A 9 -3.61 15.76 6.26
N ALA A 10 -2.58 15.47 7.05
CA ALA A 10 -1.50 16.42 7.33
C ALA A 10 -0.41 16.47 6.24
N CYS A 11 -0.56 15.76 5.12
CA CYS A 11 0.49 15.60 4.10
C CYS A 11 1.83 15.07 4.69
N GLU A 12 1.75 14.21 5.70
CA GLU A 12 2.92 13.57 6.28
C GLU A 12 3.45 12.50 5.32
N VAL A 13 4.73 12.60 4.96
CA VAL A 13 5.40 11.67 4.02
C VAL A 13 6.38 10.74 4.73
N PHE A 14 6.78 11.07 5.96
CA PHE A 14 7.66 10.26 6.77
C PHE A 14 7.57 10.63 8.26
N ARG A 15 7.86 9.67 9.15
CA ARG A 15 8.00 9.90 10.59
C ARG A 15 9.27 9.25 11.12
N PHE A 16 10.20 10.07 11.62
CA PHE A 16 11.35 9.60 12.39
C PHE A 16 10.96 9.41 13.85
N TYR A 17 11.72 8.54 14.52
CA TYR A 17 11.63 8.36 15.96
C TYR A 17 12.99 8.67 16.55
N LYS A 18 13.10 9.83 17.18
CA LYS A 18 14.32 10.25 17.85
C LYS A 18 14.33 9.65 19.25
N LEU A 19 15.35 8.86 19.54
CA LEU A 19 15.58 8.34 20.89
C LEU A 19 16.20 9.44 21.76
N VAL A 20 15.51 9.83 22.82
CA VAL A 20 16.00 10.76 23.84
C VAL A 20 16.49 9.94 25.04
N THR A 21 17.72 9.45 24.92
CA THR A 21 18.34 8.47 25.84
C THR A 21 18.35 8.94 27.29
N LEU A 22 18.67 10.22 27.53
CA LEU A 22 18.74 10.81 28.88
C LEU A 22 17.40 10.86 29.61
N LYS A 23 16.28 10.84 28.88
CA LYS A 23 14.93 10.88 29.44
C LYS A 23 14.21 9.53 29.31
N GLY A 24 14.82 8.54 28.66
CA GLY A 24 14.16 7.27 28.35
C GLY A 24 12.92 7.41 27.46
N LEU A 25 12.86 8.45 26.62
CA LEU A 25 11.70 8.77 25.79
C LEU A 25 12.01 8.62 24.30
N ILE A 26 10.97 8.36 23.50
CA ILE A 26 11.04 8.38 22.04
C ILE A 26 10.16 9.54 21.56
N GLU A 27 10.76 10.47 20.83
CA GLU A 27 10.10 11.65 20.28
C GLU A 27 9.80 11.41 18.78
N PRO A 28 8.52 11.39 18.35
CA PRO A 28 8.17 11.33 16.94
C PRO A 28 8.46 12.66 16.24
N ILE A 29 9.09 12.60 15.06
CA ILE A 29 9.37 13.77 14.21
C ILE A 29 8.74 13.54 12.84
N SER A 30 7.70 14.30 12.53
CA SER A 30 6.96 14.23 11.25
C SER A 30 7.62 15.07 10.16
N MET A 31 7.76 14.48 8.98
CA MET A 31 8.12 15.20 7.76
C MET A 31 6.84 15.47 6.96
N ILE A 32 6.51 16.75 6.81
CA ILE A 32 5.27 17.21 6.17
C ILE A 32 5.62 18.00 4.92
N VAL A 33 4.93 17.71 3.82
CA VAL A 33 5.01 18.55 2.61
C VAL A 33 4.08 19.76 2.82
N PRO A 34 4.58 21.00 2.67
CA PRO A 34 3.75 22.19 2.89
C PRO A 34 2.73 22.35 1.76
N ARG A 35 1.50 21.88 1.98
CA ARG A 35 0.37 22.00 1.04
C ARG A 35 -0.86 22.57 1.73
N ARG A 36 -1.74 23.17 0.92
CA ARG A 36 -3.13 23.46 1.30
C ARG A 36 -3.98 22.23 1.00
N SER A 37 -4.22 21.34 1.97
CA SER A 37 -5.28 20.34 1.80
C SER A 37 -5.60 19.56 3.07
N GLU A 38 -6.90 19.32 3.27
CA GLU A 38 -7.46 18.28 4.16
C GLU A 38 -7.76 16.98 3.38
N THR A 39 -7.41 16.94 2.10
CA THR A 39 -7.73 15.85 1.15
C THR A 39 -6.50 15.04 0.77
N TYR A 40 -6.71 13.80 0.32
CA TYR A 40 -5.66 12.92 -0.20
C TYR A 40 -4.94 13.55 -1.41
N GLN A 41 -3.61 13.41 -1.47
CA GLN A 41 -2.72 13.99 -2.48
C GLN A 41 -1.97 12.89 -3.24
N GLU A 42 -2.47 12.49 -4.40
CA GLU A 42 -1.94 11.35 -5.17
C GLU A 42 -0.45 11.49 -5.54
N ASP A 43 0.02 12.70 -5.79
CA ASP A 43 1.37 12.96 -6.28
C ASP A 43 2.48 12.81 -5.23
N ILE A 44 2.15 12.95 -3.93
CA ILE A 44 3.10 12.74 -2.83
C ILE A 44 3.01 11.34 -2.21
N TYR A 45 2.03 10.54 -2.64
CA TYR A 45 1.82 9.15 -2.21
C TYR A 45 1.87 8.19 -3.41
N PRO A 46 3.07 7.96 -4.00
CA PRO A 46 3.21 7.02 -5.11
C PRO A 46 2.89 5.59 -4.67
N MET A 47 2.80 4.67 -5.64
CA MET A 47 2.74 3.23 -5.36
C MET A 47 3.84 2.82 -4.38
N THR A 48 3.47 2.19 -3.28
CA THR A 48 4.40 1.71 -2.24
C THR A 48 4.25 0.22 -2.03
N PRO A 49 5.27 -0.48 -1.50
CA PRO A 49 5.13 -1.89 -1.15
C PRO A 49 3.94 -2.09 -0.19
N GLY A 50 3.06 -3.04 -0.54
CA GLY A 50 1.93 -3.43 0.31
C GLY A 50 2.35 -4.33 1.48
N THR A 51 1.36 -4.77 2.25
CA THR A 51 1.55 -5.71 3.36
C THR A 51 1.69 -7.16 2.90
N GLU A 52 1.15 -7.46 1.72
CA GLU A 52 1.15 -8.82 1.20
C GLU A 52 2.53 -9.19 0.63
N PRO A 53 3.07 -10.37 1.02
CA PRO A 53 4.32 -10.84 0.47
C PRO A 53 4.17 -11.14 -1.03
N ALA A 54 5.23 -10.90 -1.79
CA ALA A 54 5.24 -11.17 -3.24
C ALA A 54 5.27 -12.67 -3.57
N LEU A 55 5.80 -13.47 -2.64
CA LEU A 55 6.04 -14.91 -2.79
C LEU A 55 5.70 -15.63 -1.50
N THR A 56 5.25 -16.86 -1.64
CA THR A 56 5.24 -17.82 -0.54
C THR A 56 6.67 -18.29 -0.23
N PRO A 57 6.94 -18.82 0.98
CA PRO A 57 8.26 -19.35 1.32
C PRO A 57 8.75 -20.43 0.35
N ASP A 58 7.89 -21.36 -0.06
CA ASP A 58 8.25 -22.47 -0.95
C ASP A 58 8.66 -21.99 -2.35
N GLU A 59 7.93 -21.02 -2.92
CA GLU A 59 8.30 -20.41 -4.21
C GLU A 59 9.69 -19.76 -4.12
N TRP A 60 9.95 -19.01 -3.05
CA TRP A 60 11.26 -18.36 -2.86
C TRP A 60 12.39 -19.38 -2.69
N LEU A 61 12.17 -20.44 -1.91
CA LEU A 61 13.13 -21.54 -1.72
C LEU A 61 13.38 -22.33 -3.02
N SER A 62 12.39 -22.43 -3.90
CA SER A 62 12.56 -23.02 -5.24
C SER A 62 13.33 -22.12 -6.23
N GLY A 63 13.75 -20.93 -5.80
CA GLY A 63 14.54 -19.98 -6.61
C GLY A 63 13.70 -18.99 -7.42
N VAL A 64 12.38 -18.90 -7.19
CA VAL A 64 11.54 -17.89 -7.83
C VAL A 64 11.89 -16.51 -7.28
N ASN A 65 12.02 -15.52 -8.17
CA ASN A 65 12.26 -14.13 -7.81
C ASN A 65 11.16 -13.24 -8.39
N ARG A 66 10.41 -12.56 -7.53
CA ARG A 66 9.33 -11.63 -7.90
C ARG A 66 9.51 -10.30 -7.19
N GLY A 67 9.25 -9.20 -7.90
CA GLY A 67 9.23 -7.87 -7.32
C GLY A 67 8.17 -7.73 -6.23
N LYS A 68 8.35 -6.75 -5.33
CA LYS A 68 7.41 -6.47 -4.24
C LYS A 68 6.02 -6.17 -4.82
N THR A 69 4.98 -6.68 -4.16
CA THR A 69 3.60 -6.29 -4.45
C THR A 69 3.42 -4.82 -4.10
N MET A 70 3.02 -4.01 -5.06
CA MET A 70 2.85 -2.56 -4.89
C MET A 70 1.36 -2.22 -4.68
N THR A 71 1.06 -1.29 -3.80
CA THR A 71 -0.30 -0.78 -3.55
C THR A 71 -0.32 0.75 -3.52
N VAL A 72 -1.44 1.36 -3.97
CA VAL A 72 -1.77 2.75 -3.64
C VAL A 72 -2.34 2.76 -2.22
N ARG A 73 -2.11 3.82 -1.46
CA ARG A 73 -2.86 4.05 -0.24
C ARG A 73 -4.24 4.61 -0.61
N ALA A 74 -5.30 3.85 -0.38
CA ALA A 74 -6.66 4.38 -0.54
C ALA A 74 -6.91 5.51 0.48
N ALA A 75 -7.55 6.59 0.04
CA ALA A 75 -8.08 7.64 0.90
C ALA A 75 -9.18 7.04 1.80
N SER A 76 -8.79 6.52 2.97
CA SER A 76 -9.65 5.85 3.97
C SER A 76 -10.57 4.74 3.45
N SER A 77 -10.23 3.49 3.74
CA SER A 77 -11.23 2.44 3.94
C SER A 77 -11.36 2.20 5.44
N PRO A 78 -12.58 2.15 6.02
CA PRO A 78 -12.77 1.96 7.45
C PRO A 78 -12.25 0.57 7.85
N SER A 79 -11.57 0.52 9.00
CA SER A 79 -11.17 -0.71 9.65
C SER A 79 -12.40 -1.54 10.04
N GLY A 80 -12.51 -2.77 9.54
CA GLY A 80 -13.45 -3.78 9.99
C GLY A 80 -12.88 -5.19 9.70
N PRO A 81 -13.09 -6.18 10.59
CA PRO A 81 -12.44 -7.48 10.48
C PRO A 81 -13.20 -8.46 9.58
N ASP A 82 -12.45 -9.41 9.03
CA ASP A 82 -12.87 -10.73 8.52
C ASP A 82 -13.98 -10.83 7.46
N ARG A 83 -13.60 -11.26 6.24
CA ARG A 83 -13.73 -12.68 5.85
C ARG A 83 -13.30 -12.91 4.41
N ALA A 84 -12.53 -13.99 4.23
CA ALA A 84 -12.30 -14.67 2.98
C ALA A 84 -13.60 -15.00 2.23
N ARG A 85 -13.62 -14.75 0.91
CA ARG A 85 -14.10 -15.71 -0.10
C ARG A 85 -13.78 -15.20 -1.51
N GLY A 86 -13.20 -16.08 -2.31
CA GLY A 86 -12.77 -15.79 -3.67
C GLY A 86 -13.90 -15.48 -4.64
N GLN A 87 -13.50 -14.79 -5.70
CA GLN A 87 -14.03 -14.77 -7.07
C GLN A 87 -13.05 -13.87 -7.83
N GLY A 88 -12.23 -14.39 -8.75
CA GLY A 88 -12.71 -14.89 -10.04
C GLY A 88 -12.59 -13.76 -11.05
N CYS A 89 -11.36 -13.38 -11.41
CA CYS A 89 -11.12 -12.47 -12.53
C CYS A 89 -11.29 -13.26 -13.83
N THR A 90 -12.52 -13.38 -14.33
CA THR A 90 -12.75 -13.79 -15.71
C THR A 90 -12.64 -12.57 -16.60
N SER A 91 -11.60 -12.56 -17.43
CA SER A 91 -11.37 -11.62 -18.50
C SER A 91 -12.56 -11.61 -19.47
N LEU A 92 -13.09 -10.42 -19.73
CA LEU A 92 -14.09 -10.17 -20.75
C LEU A 92 -13.41 -10.22 -22.14
N GLY A 93 -13.35 -11.41 -22.74
CA GLY A 93 -12.87 -11.63 -24.11
C GLY A 93 -14.04 -11.78 -25.08
N LYS A 94 -14.30 -10.72 -25.85
CA LYS A 94 -15.37 -10.62 -26.86
C LYS A 94 -14.99 -11.45 -28.11
N HIS A 95 -15.71 -12.52 -28.42
CA HIS A 95 -15.62 -13.21 -29.72
C HIS A 95 -16.45 -12.48 -30.78
N PRO A 96 -15.92 -12.16 -31.97
CA PRO A 96 -16.74 -11.88 -33.14
C PRO A 96 -17.03 -13.19 -33.89
N GLY A 97 -18.31 -13.41 -34.17
CA GLY A 97 -18.84 -14.60 -34.83
C GLY A 97 -18.51 -14.68 -36.32
N VAL A 98 -18.35 -15.93 -36.76
CA VAL A 98 -18.34 -16.36 -38.15
C VAL A 98 -19.79 -16.51 -38.64
N PRO A 99 -20.20 -15.94 -39.78
CA PRO A 99 -21.39 -16.40 -40.47
C PRO A 99 -21.02 -17.45 -41.54
N ARG A 100 -21.83 -18.51 -41.56
CA ARG A 100 -21.82 -19.57 -42.58
C ARG A 100 -22.31 -19.03 -43.92
N HIS A 101 -21.59 -19.35 -44.99
CA HIS A 101 -22.09 -20.15 -46.12
C HIS A 101 -20.91 -20.64 -46.96
#